data_AF-A0A9D2GPF7-F1
#
_entry.id   AF-A0A9D2GPF7-F1
#
_cell.length_a   1.000
_cell.length_b   1.000
_cell.length_c   1.000
_cell.angle_alpha   90.00
_cell.angle_beta   90.00
_cell.angle_gamma   90.00
#
_symmetry.space_group_name_H-M   'P 1'
#
loop_
_entity.id
_entity.type
_entity.pdbx_description
1 polymer ?
#
loop_
_entity_poly.entity_id
_entity_poly.type
_entity_poly.pdbx_seq_one_letter_code
_entity_poly.pdbx_strand_id
1 'polypeptide(L)'
;MMTEKYIHEILAEKSGYLLNVQHSIATAYYGQRTGQLVSALSRTAMISDRQMHIQYPMHIRFLDLKRTPGGKKKKVYEPIYNKYVYGYIYIGVYRALMAGITGEIRRQISQVFPYDTEYLK
;
A
#
# COMPACT_ATOMS: atom_id res chain seq x y z
N MET A 1 -5.50 22.95 7.89
CA MET A 1 -5.08 21.90 8.83
C MET A 1 -4.22 20.90 8.06
N MET A 2 -2.93 20.78 8.37
CA MET A 2 -1.95 20.07 7.51
C MET A 2 -2.11 18.54 7.52
N THR A 3 -2.75 18.00 8.56
CA THR A 3 -2.96 16.56 8.78
C THR A 3 -3.81 15.89 7.71
N GLU A 4 -4.89 16.50 7.22
CA GLU A 4 -5.75 15.88 6.20
C GLU A 4 -5.09 15.83 4.83
N LYS A 5 -4.42 16.92 4.43
CA LYS A 5 -3.62 16.95 3.22
C LYS A 5 -2.51 15.90 3.25
N TYR A 6 -1.80 15.80 4.37
CA TYR A 6 -0.74 14.82 4.56
C TYR A 6 -1.25 13.36 4.54
N ILE A 7 -2.36 13.08 5.21
CA ILE A 7 -3.00 11.75 5.17
C ILE A 7 -3.39 11.42 3.74
N HIS A 8 -4.02 12.34 3.01
CA HIS A 8 -4.40 12.15 1.62
C HIS A 8 -3.16 11.81 0.77
N GLU A 9 -2.11 12.62 0.83
CA GLU A 9 -0.88 12.42 0.04
C GLU A 9 -0.26 11.05 0.30
N ILE A 10 -0.18 10.60 1.57
CA ILE A 10 0.30 9.26 1.90
C ILE A 10 -0.60 8.17 1.31
N LEU A 11 -1.92 8.28 1.48
CA LEU A 11 -2.85 7.30 0.95
C LEU A 11 -2.75 7.23 -0.59
N ALA A 12 -2.56 8.36 -1.27
CA ALA A 12 -2.37 8.44 -2.71
C ALA A 12 -1.08 7.78 -3.18
N GLU A 13 0.04 8.14 -2.55
CA GLU A 13 1.35 7.58 -2.89
C GLU A 13 1.38 6.06 -2.67
N LYS A 14 0.94 5.60 -1.50
CA LYS A 14 1.04 4.18 -1.13
C LYS A 14 0.07 3.30 -1.90
N SER A 15 -1.14 3.79 -2.17
CA SER A 15 -2.09 3.07 -3.03
C SER A 15 -1.59 2.96 -4.47
N GLY A 16 -1.07 4.04 -5.04
CA GLY A 16 -0.51 4.06 -6.39
C GLY A 16 0.66 3.09 -6.53
N TYR A 17 1.59 3.09 -5.56
CA TYR A 17 2.68 2.12 -5.57
C TYR A 17 2.18 0.68 -5.49
N LEU A 18 1.27 0.38 -4.55
CA LEU A 18 0.73 -0.96 -4.37
C LEU A 18 0.12 -1.49 -5.67
N LEU A 19 -0.75 -0.70 -6.29
CA LEU A 19 -1.42 -1.06 -7.54
C LEU A 19 -0.43 -1.25 -8.68
N ASN A 20 0.58 -0.38 -8.80
CA ASN A 20 1.63 -0.51 -9.82
C ASN A 20 2.45 -1.80 -9.67
N VAL A 21 2.83 -2.17 -8.46
CA VAL A 21 3.55 -3.43 -8.20
C VAL A 21 2.68 -4.63 -8.54
N GLN A 22 1.42 -4.61 -8.12
CA GLN A 22 0.48 -5.69 -8.42
C GLN A 22 0.22 -5.81 -9.93
N HIS A 23 -0.02 -4.70 -10.62
CA HIS A 23 -0.18 -4.66 -12.07
C HIS A 23 1.04 -5.26 -12.80
N SER A 24 2.24 -4.92 -12.35
CA SER A 24 3.49 -5.46 -12.92
C SER A 24 3.58 -6.98 -12.74
N ILE A 25 3.23 -7.51 -11.56
CA ILE A 25 3.19 -8.95 -11.29
C ILE A 25 2.12 -9.64 -12.13
N ALA A 26 0.92 -9.08 -12.22
CA ALA A 26 -0.15 -9.61 -13.06
C ALA A 26 0.30 -9.75 -14.51
N THR A 27 0.93 -8.70 -15.05
CA THR A 27 1.42 -8.68 -16.43
C THR A 27 2.53 -9.70 -16.68
N ALA A 28 3.46 -9.87 -15.73
CA ALA A 28 4.62 -10.75 -15.90
C ALA A 28 4.31 -12.24 -15.67
N TYR A 29 3.48 -12.58 -14.69
CA TYR A 29 3.31 -13.96 -14.22
C TYR A 29 1.93 -14.55 -14.50
N TYR A 30 0.92 -13.72 -14.76
CA TYR A 30 -0.45 -14.18 -15.01
C TYR A 30 -0.82 -13.90 -16.47
N GLY A 31 -0.65 -14.92 -17.32
CA GLY A 31 -0.96 -14.85 -18.74
C GLY A 31 -2.35 -14.24 -19.04
N GLN A 32 -2.41 -13.36 -20.03
CA GLN A 32 -3.59 -12.53 -20.32
C GLN A 32 -4.68 -13.28 -21.10
N ARG A 33 -5.25 -14.35 -20.55
CA ARG A 33 -6.34 -15.07 -21.24
C ARG A 33 -7.57 -14.17 -21.47
N THR A 34 -7.91 -13.34 -20.49
CA THR A 34 -9.06 -12.41 -20.56
C THR A 34 -8.69 -10.94 -20.29
N GLY A 35 -7.45 -10.67 -19.84
CA GLY A 35 -7.01 -9.32 -19.45
C GLY A 35 -7.70 -8.73 -18.20
N GLN A 36 -8.73 -9.38 -17.66
CA GLN A 36 -9.55 -8.84 -16.57
C GLN A 36 -8.76 -8.52 -15.29
N LEU A 37 -7.79 -9.38 -14.93
CA LEU A 37 -6.95 -9.16 -13.76
C LEU A 37 -6.07 -7.91 -13.92
N VAL A 38 -5.44 -7.77 -15.09
CA VAL A 38 -4.59 -6.61 -15.41
C VAL A 38 -5.43 -5.35 -15.40
N SER A 39 -6.56 -5.33 -16.10
CA SER A 39 -7.49 -4.20 -16.14
C SER A 39 -8.00 -3.80 -14.75
N ALA A 40 -8.31 -4.77 -13.89
CA ALA A 40 -8.76 -4.47 -12.52
C ALA A 40 -7.64 -3.82 -11.67
N LEU A 41 -6.38 -4.19 -11.90
CA LEU A 41 -5.22 -3.66 -11.18
C LEU A 41 -4.65 -2.37 -11.80
N SER A 42 -5.06 -2.01 -13.02
CA SER A 42 -4.73 -0.71 -13.64
C SER A 42 -5.59 0.44 -13.08
N ARG A 43 -6.63 0.15 -12.28
CA ARG A 43 -7.50 1.17 -11.68
C ARG A 43 -6.76 1.89 -10.56
N THR A 44 -6.95 3.20 -10.46
CA THR A 44 -6.49 4.00 -9.33
C THR A 44 -7.38 3.80 -8.11
N ALA A 45 -6.78 3.87 -6.93
CA ALA A 45 -7.54 3.90 -5.69
C ALA A 45 -8.39 5.17 -5.58
N MET A 46 -9.55 5.04 -4.97
CA MET A 46 -10.39 6.19 -4.62
C MET A 46 -10.06 6.61 -3.19
N ILE A 47 -9.81 7.90 -2.99
CA ILE A 47 -9.43 8.45 -1.68
C ILE A 47 -10.48 9.46 -1.29
N SER A 48 -11.11 9.23 -0.14
CA SER A 48 -12.11 10.13 0.43
C SER A 48 -11.76 10.39 1.88
N ASP A 49 -11.51 11.65 2.21
CA ASP A 49 -11.10 12.13 3.53
C ASP A 49 -9.84 11.42 4.07
N ARG A 50 -10.04 10.34 4.82
CA ARG A 50 -9.01 9.52 5.49
C ARG A 50 -9.14 8.03 5.14
N GLN A 51 -9.92 7.72 4.11
CA GLN A 51 -10.19 6.38 3.65
C GLN A 51 -9.61 6.17 2.26
N MET A 52 -9.08 4.97 2.06
CA MET A 52 -8.56 4.50 0.79
C MET A 52 -9.37 3.29 0.36
N HIS A 53 -10.02 3.41 -0.79
CA HIS A 53 -10.85 2.36 -1.38
C HIS A 53 -10.15 1.78 -2.60
N ILE A 54 -9.85 0.49 -2.54
CA ILE A 54 -9.24 -0.25 -3.66
C ILE A 54 -10.19 -1.36 -4.08
N GLN A 55 -10.56 -1.34 -5.35
CA GLN A 55 -11.44 -2.36 -5.91
C GLN A 55 -10.61 -3.55 -6.41
N TYR A 56 -10.82 -4.72 -5.82
CA TYR A 56 -10.17 -5.96 -6.22
C TYR A 56 -11.17 -6.99 -6.74
N PRO A 57 -10.83 -7.77 -7.78
CA PRO A 57 -11.56 -8.98 -8.09
C PRO A 57 -11.44 -9.96 -6.91
N MET A 58 -12.56 -10.47 -6.38
CA MET A 58 -12.54 -11.38 -5.23
C MET A 58 -11.57 -12.56 -5.38
N HIS A 59 -11.40 -13.04 -6.62
CA HIS A 59 -10.60 -14.21 -6.90
C HIS A 59 -9.08 -13.99 -6.84
N ILE A 60 -8.60 -12.74 -6.73
CA ILE A 60 -7.18 -12.44 -6.68
C ILE A 60 -6.49 -13.12 -5.49
N ARG A 61 -7.17 -13.23 -4.34
CA ARG A 61 -6.64 -13.88 -3.13
C ARG A 61 -6.37 -15.38 -3.33
N PHE A 62 -7.16 -16.04 -4.19
CA PHE A 62 -6.96 -17.46 -4.50
C PHE A 62 -5.76 -17.70 -5.41
N LEU A 63 -5.30 -16.68 -6.15
CA LEU A 63 -4.11 -16.80 -6.98
C LEU A 63 -2.86 -17.07 -6.12
N ASP A 64 -2.77 -16.43 -4.96
CA ASP A 64 -1.67 -16.60 -4.00
C ASP A 64 -1.70 -17.97 -3.30
N LEU A 65 -2.87 -18.59 -3.27
CA LEU A 65 -3.10 -19.90 -2.62
C LEU A 65 -2.88 -21.07 -3.58
N LYS A 66 -2.68 -20.82 -4.88
CA LYS A 66 -2.53 -21.90 -5.87
C LYS A 66 -1.34 -22.81 -5.53
N ARG A 67 -1.66 -24.09 -5.30
CA ARG A 67 -0.68 -25.16 -5.08
C ARG A 67 -0.62 -26.11 -6.27
N THR A 68 0.48 -26.83 -6.37
CA THR A 68 0.59 -28.07 -7.17
C THR A 68 -0.26 -29.17 -6.52
N PRO A 69 -0.61 -30.26 -7.23
CA PRO A 69 -1.32 -31.40 -6.64
C PRO A 69 -0.67 -31.94 -5.35
N GLY A 70 0.67 -31.94 -5.27
CA GLY A 70 1.41 -32.31 -4.05
C GLY A 70 1.56 -31.21 -2.99
N GLY A 71 0.69 -30.19 -2.97
CA GLY A 71 0.64 -29.15 -1.93
C GLY A 71 1.73 -28.06 -1.97
N LYS A 72 2.76 -28.21 -2.81
CA LYS A 72 3.82 -27.20 -3.00
C LYS A 72 3.28 -25.94 -3.69
N LYS A 73 3.86 -24.76 -3.43
CA LYS A 73 3.51 -23.53 -4.16
C LYS A 73 3.86 -23.67 -5.64
N LYS A 74 2.97 -23.20 -6.53
CA LYS A 74 3.27 -23.17 -7.97
C LYS A 74 4.36 -22.11 -8.24
N LYS A 75 5.48 -22.52 -8.83
CA LYS A 75 6.61 -21.63 -9.16
C LYS A 75 6.32 -20.62 -10.27
N VAL A 76 5.30 -20.89 -11.10
CA VAL A 76 4.94 -20.05 -12.26
C VAL A 76 4.20 -18.77 -11.84
N TYR A 77 3.66 -18.73 -10.62
CA TYR A 77 2.85 -17.61 -10.14
C TYR A 77 3.51 -16.93 -8.95
N GLU A 78 3.81 -15.65 -9.08
CA GLU A 78 4.24 -14.79 -7.97
C GLU A 78 3.00 -14.32 -7.19
N PRO A 79 2.99 -14.37 -5.85
CA PRO A 79 1.89 -13.83 -5.06
C PRO A 79 1.64 -12.37 -5.38
N ILE A 80 0.39 -11.96 -5.47
CA ILE A 80 -0.01 -10.61 -5.86
C ILE A 80 -0.78 -9.89 -4.77
N TYR A 81 -1.49 -10.61 -3.88
CA TYR A 81 -2.37 -10.01 -2.88
C TYR A 81 -1.75 -10.01 -1.48
N ASN A 82 -1.64 -11.15 -0.82
CA ASN A 82 -1.38 -11.26 0.62
C ASN A 82 -0.06 -10.59 1.04
N LYS A 83 1.03 -10.79 0.30
CA LYS A 83 2.34 -10.19 0.61
C LYS A 83 2.29 -8.66 0.49
N TYR A 84 1.66 -8.16 -0.57
CA TYR A 84 1.69 -6.76 -0.93
C TYR A 84 0.60 -5.96 -0.20
N VAL A 85 -0.64 -6.45 -0.13
CA VAL A 85 -1.70 -5.79 0.62
C VAL A 85 -1.35 -5.74 2.10
N TYR A 86 -0.97 -6.86 2.73
CA TYR A 86 -0.64 -6.85 4.16
C TYR A 86 0.68 -6.12 4.44
N GLY A 87 1.77 -6.47 3.74
CA GLY A 87 3.07 -5.87 3.99
C GLY A 87 3.12 -4.38 3.64
N TYR A 88 2.47 -3.98 2.55
CA TYR A 88 2.57 -2.62 2.05
C TYR A 88 1.56 -1.67 2.71
N ILE A 89 0.31 -2.11 2.90
CA ILE A 89 -0.70 -1.27 3.57
C ILE A 89 -0.43 -1.25 5.07
N TYR A 90 -0.36 -2.42 5.73
CA TYR A 90 -0.32 -2.43 7.19
C TYR A 90 1.00 -1.88 7.76
N ILE A 91 2.15 -2.22 7.17
CA ILE A 91 3.44 -1.75 7.67
C ILE A 91 3.84 -0.43 7.01
N GLY A 92 3.70 -0.34 5.68
CA GLY A 92 4.14 0.83 4.91
C GLY A 92 3.32 2.09 5.17
N VAL A 93 1.99 2.00 5.11
CA VAL A 93 1.09 3.16 5.33
C VAL A 93 1.13 3.58 6.79
N TYR A 94 0.96 2.63 7.72
CA TYR A 94 0.96 2.93 9.16
C TYR A 94 2.24 3.62 9.62
N ARG A 95 3.42 3.11 9.23
CA ARG A 95 4.70 3.72 9.62
C ARG A 95 4.89 5.11 9.01
N ALA A 96 4.48 5.31 7.76
CA ALA A 96 4.58 6.62 7.10
C ALA A 96 3.66 7.66 7.76
N LEU A 97 2.44 7.25 8.13
CA LEU A 97 1.52 8.10 8.89
C LEU A 97 2.11 8.47 10.27
N MET A 98 2.61 7.48 11.02
CA MET A 98 3.22 7.71 12.34
C MET A 98 4.48 8.59 12.29
N ALA A 99 5.31 8.44 11.25
CA ALA A 99 6.48 9.28 11.04
C ALA A 99 6.09 10.75 10.83
N GLY A 100 5.05 10.99 10.01
CA GLY A 100 4.56 12.35 9.76
C GLY A 100 3.92 13.00 10.98
N ILE A 101 3.11 12.24 11.72
CA ILE A 101 2.52 12.72 12.97
C ILE A 101 3.62 13.10 13.97
N THR A 102 4.63 12.23 14.14
CA THR A 102 5.77 12.51 15.02
C THR A 102 6.54 13.76 14.57
N GLY A 103 6.78 13.91 13.26
CA GLY A 103 7.44 15.08 12.70
C GLY A 103 6.67 16.38 12.95
N GLU A 104 5.35 16.36 12.80
CA GLU A 104 4.50 17.53 13.04
C GLU A 104 4.44 17.89 14.53
N ILE A 105 4.33 16.91 15.43
CA ILE A 105 4.40 17.13 16.88
C ILE A 105 5.76 17.74 17.25
N ARG A 106 6.87 17.21 16.71
CA ARG A 106 8.21 17.79 16.93
C ARG A 106 8.27 19.24 16.47
N ARG A 107 7.75 19.53 15.27
CA ARG A 107 7.72 20.90 14.72
C ARG A 107 6.94 21.86 15.61
N GLN A 108 5.79 21.44 16.12
CA GLN A 108 4.98 22.24 17.04
C GLN A 108 5.70 22.47 18.38
N ILE A 109 6.31 21.44 18.96
CA ILE A 109 7.11 21.56 20.19
C ILE A 109 8.28 22.54 19.97
N SER A 110 9.02 22.44 18.86
CA SER A 110 10.12 23.37 18.55
C SER A 110 9.66 24.81 18.34
N GLN A 111 8.43 25.03 17.87
CA GLN A 111 7.86 26.38 17.74
C GLN A 111 7.45 26.97 19.10
N VAL A 112 7.02 26.14 20.05
CA VAL A 112 6.60 26.58 21.39
C VAL A 112 7.79 26.68 22.35
N PHE A 113 8.78 25.81 22.22
CA PHE A 113 9.97 25.73 23.07
C PHE A 113 11.26 25.74 22.22
N PRO A 114 11.64 26.89 21.63
CA PRO A 114 12.75 26.97 20.67
C PRO A 114 14.15 26.73 21.29
N TYR A 115 14.30 26.74 22.61
CA TYR A 115 15.59 26.63 23.29
C TYR A 115 15.86 25.28 24.00
N ASP A 116 14.87 24.38 24.10
CA ASP A 116 15.02 23.11 24.85
C ASP A 116 15.23 21.87 23.96
N THR A 117 15.35 22.03 22.63
CA THR A 117 15.37 20.89 21.70
C THR A 117 16.72 20.20 21.53
N GLU A 118 17.77 20.65 22.23
CA GLU A 118 19.11 20.04 22.15
C GLU A 118 19.14 18.59 22.66
N TYR A 119 18.17 18.18 23.47
CA TYR A 119 18.07 16.85 24.08
C TYR A 119 17.11 15.87 23.35
N LEU A 120 16.53 16.26 22.21
CA LEU A 120 15.53 15.44 21.48
C LEU A 120 16.10 14.68 20.26
N LYS A 121 17.42 14.50 20.19
CA LYS A 121 18.10 13.74 19.13
C LYS A 121 17.83 12.25 19.22
#